data_AF-A0A4P7RD90-F1
#
_entry.id   AF-A0A4P7RD90-F1
#
_cell.length_a   1.000
_cell.length_b   1.000
_cell.length_c   1.000
_cell.angle_alpha   90.00
_cell.angle_beta   90.00
_cell.angle_gamma   90.00
#
_symmetry.space_group_name_H-M   'P 1'
#
loop_
_entity.id
_entity.type
_entity.pdbx_description
1 polymer ?
#
loop_
_entity_poly.entity_id
_entity_poly.type
_entity_poly.pdbx_seq_one_letter_code
_entity_poly.pdbx_strand_id
1 'polypeptide(L)'
;MQNIQPINTLARRQFGRLALGGAAALALAACGGGSDGRDSDSQRSLLDVYNKLEDGMGPKEVTDLVGRTSESIGGASYLWQNTSESLSVHFNHKQGTQISGAHWYIGSSQTRAKLFNEV
;
A
#
# COMPACT_ATOMS: atom_id res chain seq x y z
N MET A 1 -23.75 -42.95 26.50
CA MET A 1 -22.80 -43.33 25.42
C MET A 1 -22.67 -42.14 24.48
N GLN A 2 -21.64 -41.31 24.64
CA GLN A 2 -21.36 -40.18 23.73
C GLN A 2 -19.84 -40.04 23.62
N ASN A 3 -19.25 -40.39 22.47
CA ASN A 3 -17.91 -39.90 22.12
C ASN A 3 -17.57 -40.19 20.64
N ILE A 4 -17.75 -39.23 19.73
CA ILE A 4 -16.98 -39.19 18.48
C ILE A 4 -16.81 -37.73 18.03
N GLN A 5 -15.62 -37.18 18.22
CA GLN A 5 -15.12 -36.01 17.49
C GLN A 5 -14.13 -36.52 16.43
N PRO A 6 -14.20 -36.08 15.15
CA PRO A 6 -13.19 -36.45 14.17
C PRO A 6 -11.90 -35.67 14.39
N ILE A 7 -10.82 -36.42 14.63
CA ILE A 7 -9.45 -35.93 14.76
C ILE A 7 -9.00 -35.47 13.39
N ASN A 8 -8.79 -34.16 13.22
CA ASN A 8 -8.36 -33.57 11.97
C ASN A 8 -6.87 -33.91 11.71
N THR A 9 -6.62 -34.85 10.81
CA THR A 9 -5.31 -35.36 10.42
C THR A 9 -4.49 -34.29 9.69
N LEU A 10 -3.73 -33.50 10.45
CA LEU A 10 -2.60 -32.71 9.92
C LEU A 10 -1.37 -33.61 9.82
N ALA A 11 -1.12 -34.20 8.65
CA ALA A 11 0.18 -34.78 8.36
C ALA A 11 0.48 -34.87 6.85
N ARG A 12 1.52 -34.11 6.47
CA ARG A 12 2.64 -34.60 5.64
C ARG A 12 2.39 -34.64 4.11
N ARG A 13 2.49 -33.48 3.46
CA ARG A 13 2.86 -33.40 2.04
C ARG A 13 4.35 -33.09 1.89
N GLN A 14 5.13 -34.17 2.01
CA GLN A 14 6.23 -34.58 1.13
C GLN A 14 7.25 -33.51 0.72
N PHE A 15 8.34 -33.44 1.50
CA PHE A 15 9.63 -32.87 1.10
C PHE A 15 10.21 -33.69 -0.07
N GLY A 16 10.02 -33.18 -1.28
CA GLY A 16 10.62 -33.70 -2.50
C GLY A 16 12.11 -33.38 -2.58
N ARG A 17 12.92 -34.30 -2.04
CA ARG A 17 14.26 -34.73 -2.48
C ARG A 17 15.07 -33.74 -3.35
N LEU A 18 16.07 -33.12 -2.72
CA LEU A 18 17.29 -32.62 -3.36
C LEU A 18 17.91 -33.71 -4.24
N ALA A 19 18.09 -33.43 -5.53
CA ALA A 19 18.87 -34.26 -6.44
C ALA A 19 19.88 -33.38 -7.21
N LEU A 20 21.11 -33.49 -6.72
CA LEU A 20 22.41 -33.11 -7.25
C LEU A 20 22.51 -33.12 -8.80
N GLY A 21 22.94 -32.00 -9.40
CA GLY A 21 23.20 -31.96 -10.84
C GLY A 21 23.82 -30.67 -11.38
N GLY A 22 25.13 -30.52 -11.23
CA GLY A 22 25.99 -29.99 -12.31
C GLY A 22 26.22 -28.48 -12.42
N ALA A 23 27.51 -28.16 -12.55
CA ALA A 23 28.12 -26.90 -12.99
C ALA A 23 28.15 -25.73 -12.00
N ALA A 24 29.35 -25.53 -11.45
CA ALA A 24 29.75 -24.30 -10.80
C ALA A 24 29.67 -23.12 -11.77
N ALA A 25 28.91 -22.10 -11.40
CA ALA A 25 29.17 -20.73 -11.82
C ALA A 25 29.36 -19.93 -10.53
N LEU A 26 30.60 -19.50 -10.29
CA LEU A 26 30.92 -18.50 -9.27
C LEU A 26 30.36 -17.16 -9.76
N ALA A 27 29.06 -16.95 -9.59
CA ALA A 27 28.44 -15.65 -9.77
C ALA A 27 28.40 -14.95 -8.41
N LEU A 28 28.90 -13.71 -8.38
CA LEU A 28 29.05 -12.88 -7.19
C LEU A 28 27.79 -12.95 -6.32
N ALA A 29 27.96 -13.38 -5.07
CA ALA A 29 26.95 -13.22 -4.03
C ALA A 29 26.77 -11.72 -3.75
N ALA A 30 25.97 -11.05 -4.57
CA ALA A 30 25.28 -9.85 -4.12
C ALA A 30 24.19 -10.33 -3.16
N CYS A 31 24.46 -10.11 -1.88
CA CYS A 31 23.50 -10.13 -0.80
C CYS A 31 22.27 -9.32 -1.22
N GLY A 32 21.15 -10.01 -1.43
CA GLY A 32 19.90 -9.40 -1.87
C GLY A 32 18.82 -10.46 -1.92
N GLY A 33 18.54 -11.04 -0.75
CA GLY A 33 17.52 -12.06 -0.57
C GLY A 33 16.18 -11.61 -1.13
N GLY A 34 15.62 -12.46 -1.99
CA GLY A 34 14.26 -12.35 -2.47
C GLY A 34 13.26 -12.56 -1.34
N SER A 35 12.13 -11.89 -1.48
CA SER A 35 10.88 -12.28 -0.84
C SER A 35 9.79 -12.10 -1.89
N ASP A 36 9.47 -13.20 -2.56
CA ASP A 36 8.27 -13.38 -3.36
C ASP A 36 7.04 -13.06 -2.52
N GLY A 37 6.39 -11.96 -2.86
CA GLY A 37 5.18 -11.46 -2.21
C GLY A 37 4.17 -11.01 -3.25
N ARG A 38 3.52 -12.00 -3.86
CA ARG A 38 2.12 -12.05 -4.33
C ARG A 38 1.46 -10.76 -4.85
N ASP A 39 0.96 -10.93 -6.07
CA ASP A 39 -0.17 -10.24 -6.69
C ASP A 39 0.09 -8.82 -7.22
N SER A 40 0.51 -8.83 -8.48
CA SER A 40 0.49 -7.74 -9.44
C SER A 40 -0.91 -7.17 -9.63
N ASP A 41 -1.21 -6.12 -8.89
CA ASP A 41 -1.83 -4.95 -9.46
C ASP A 41 -0.86 -3.81 -9.13
N SER A 42 -0.22 -3.23 -10.14
CA SER A 42 0.78 -2.17 -9.99
C SER A 42 0.16 -0.84 -9.51
N GLN A 43 -0.74 -0.90 -8.53
CA GLN A 43 -1.23 0.26 -7.82
C GLN A 43 -0.09 0.77 -6.95
N ARG A 44 0.46 1.91 -7.37
CA ARG A 44 1.40 2.69 -6.57
C ARG A 44 0.85 2.82 -5.14
N SER A 45 1.65 2.45 -4.15
CA SER A 45 1.24 2.53 -2.74
C SER A 45 0.79 3.95 -2.42
N LEU A 46 -0.35 4.05 -1.74
CA LEU A 46 -0.87 5.35 -1.31
C LEU A 46 0.02 5.97 -0.21
N LEU A 47 0.81 5.16 0.48
CA LEU A 47 1.83 5.63 1.40
C LEU A 47 2.96 6.38 0.67
N ASP A 48 3.39 5.87 -0.49
CA ASP A 48 4.39 6.54 -1.34
C ASP A 48 3.90 7.90 -1.83
N VAL A 49 2.63 7.99 -2.24
CA VAL A 49 2.01 9.27 -2.62
C VAL A 49 1.97 10.19 -1.40
N TYR A 50 1.47 9.71 -0.26
CA TYR A 50 1.37 10.48 0.97
C TYR A 50 2.70 11.11 1.38
N ASN A 51 3.81 10.35 1.28
CA ASN A 51 5.15 10.84 1.60
C ASN A 51 5.65 11.93 0.62
N LYS A 52 5.11 11.97 -0.60
CA LYS A 52 5.45 12.96 -1.64
C LYS A 52 4.57 14.21 -1.61
N LEU A 53 3.54 14.24 -0.77
CA LEU A 53 2.69 15.43 -0.65
C LEU A 53 3.47 16.57 0.01
N GLU A 54 3.45 17.75 -0.61
CA GLU A 54 4.16 18.96 -0.15
C GLU A 54 3.20 20.14 -0.05
N ASP A 55 3.56 21.14 0.75
CA ASP A 55 2.79 22.39 0.88
C ASP A 55 2.65 23.06 -0.48
N GLY A 56 1.46 23.64 -0.74
CA GLY A 56 1.16 24.33 -2.00
C GLY A 56 0.67 23.44 -3.15
N MET A 57 0.72 22.10 -3.02
CA MET A 57 0.19 21.20 -4.05
C MET A 57 -1.33 21.39 -4.26
N GLY A 58 -1.75 21.48 -5.51
CA GLY A 58 -3.16 21.54 -5.89
C GLY A 58 -3.78 20.15 -6.12
N PRO A 59 -5.13 20.05 -6.25
CA PRO A 59 -5.84 18.78 -6.46
C PRO A 59 -5.37 18.04 -7.70
N LYS A 60 -5.03 18.77 -8.75
CA LYS A 60 -4.53 18.20 -10.00
C LYS A 60 -3.18 17.51 -9.80
N GLU A 61 -2.22 18.19 -9.16
CA GLU A 61 -0.89 17.64 -8.90
C GLU A 61 -0.98 16.39 -8.02
N VAL A 62 -1.83 16.41 -7.00
CA VAL A 62 -2.09 15.23 -6.16
C VAL A 62 -2.70 14.09 -6.98
N THR A 63 -3.66 14.38 -7.84
CA THR A 63 -4.28 13.37 -8.73
C THR A 63 -3.25 12.75 -9.69
N ASP A 64 -2.38 13.58 -10.27
CA ASP A 64 -1.30 13.14 -11.16
C ASP A 64 -0.25 12.29 -10.42
N LEU A 65 0.05 12.60 -9.15
CA LEU A 65 0.93 11.80 -8.30
C LEU A 65 0.34 10.42 -8.00
N VAL A 66 -0.96 10.33 -7.72
CA VAL A 66 -1.63 9.04 -7.50
C VAL A 66 -1.78 8.28 -8.81
N GLY A 67 -1.95 8.99 -9.93
CA GLY A 67 -2.11 8.40 -11.27
C GLY A 67 -3.52 7.84 -11.52
N ARG A 68 -4.50 8.24 -10.71
CA ARG A 68 -5.91 7.88 -10.88
C ARG A 68 -6.83 8.94 -10.27
N THR A 69 -8.06 9.00 -10.77
CA THR A 69 -9.11 9.86 -10.24
C THR A 69 -9.45 9.51 -8.80
N SER A 70 -9.64 10.54 -7.98
CA SER A 70 -10.19 10.44 -6.64
C SER A 70 -11.70 10.23 -6.65
N GLU A 71 -12.20 9.61 -5.60
CA GLU A 71 -13.58 9.76 -5.16
C GLU A 71 -13.73 11.11 -4.43
N SER A 72 -14.71 11.92 -4.84
CA SER A 72 -15.04 13.13 -4.08
C SER A 72 -15.95 12.77 -2.92
N ILE A 73 -15.53 13.09 -1.69
CA ILE A 73 -16.29 12.82 -0.46
C ILE A 73 -16.99 14.07 0.07
N GLY A 74 -17.02 15.14 -0.72
CA GLY A 74 -17.63 16.42 -0.36
C GLY A 74 -16.70 17.34 0.42
N GLY A 75 -17.05 18.62 0.40
CA GLY A 75 -16.10 19.68 0.74
C GLY A 75 -14.89 19.64 -0.20
N ALA A 76 -13.86 20.40 0.12
CA ALA A 76 -12.60 20.41 -0.60
C ALA A 76 -11.77 19.14 -0.32
N SER A 77 -12.40 17.96 -0.23
CA SER A 77 -11.78 16.71 0.25
C SER A 77 -11.90 15.61 -0.80
N TYR A 78 -10.80 14.91 -1.02
CA TYR A 78 -10.64 13.90 -2.06
C TYR A 78 -10.09 12.61 -1.46
N LEU A 79 -10.63 11.48 -1.89
CA LEU A 79 -10.33 10.18 -1.33
C LEU A 79 -9.83 9.23 -2.44
N TRP A 80 -8.71 8.57 -2.20
CA TRP A 80 -8.21 7.47 -3.02
C TRP A 80 -8.13 6.22 -2.16
N GLN A 81 -8.62 5.09 -2.65
CA GLN A 81 -8.65 3.83 -1.90
C GLN A 81 -8.18 2.66 -2.74
N ASN A 82 -7.46 1.73 -2.13
CA ASN A 82 -7.20 0.41 -2.69
C ASN A 82 -7.71 -0.65 -1.69
N THR A 83 -7.39 -1.92 -1.91
CA THR A 83 -7.89 -3.02 -1.07
C THR A 83 -7.43 -2.94 0.38
N SER A 84 -6.32 -2.25 0.67
CA SER A 84 -5.66 -2.25 1.98
C SER A 84 -5.41 -0.85 2.56
N GLU A 85 -5.40 0.18 1.73
CA GLU A 85 -4.99 1.53 2.06
C GLU A 85 -6.03 2.55 1.57
N SER A 86 -6.19 3.63 2.33
CA SER A 86 -6.93 4.82 1.90
C SER A 86 -6.12 6.08 2.14
N LEU A 87 -6.24 7.05 1.25
CA LEU A 87 -5.62 8.37 1.32
C LEU A 87 -6.71 9.42 1.16
N SER A 88 -6.97 10.19 2.22
CA SER A 88 -7.83 11.37 2.17
C SER A 88 -6.95 12.62 2.11
N VAL A 89 -7.21 13.52 1.17
CA VAL A 89 -6.53 14.81 1.07
C VAL A 89 -7.56 15.92 1.09
N HIS A 90 -7.31 16.89 1.96
CA HIS A 90 -8.12 18.09 2.13
C HIS A 90 -7.40 19.27 1.52
N PHE A 91 -8.16 20.13 0.86
CA PHE A 91 -7.71 21.36 0.25
C PHE A 91 -8.41 22.57 0.87
N ASN A 92 -7.80 23.74 0.77
CA ASN A 92 -8.40 25.00 1.18
C ASN A 92 -8.68 25.86 -0.05
N HIS A 93 -9.95 26.20 -0.27
CA HIS A 93 -10.40 26.98 -1.43
C HIS A 93 -10.13 28.49 -1.30
N LYS A 94 -9.63 28.98 -0.17
CA LYS A 94 -9.49 30.43 0.07
C LYS A 94 -8.38 31.10 -0.74
N GLN A 95 -7.37 30.36 -1.17
CA GLN A 95 -6.18 30.91 -1.87
C GLN A 95 -5.70 30.00 -3.01
N GLY A 96 -6.58 29.66 -3.96
CA GLY A 96 -6.19 28.90 -5.16
C GLY A 96 -6.22 27.37 -5.02
N THR A 97 -6.98 26.85 -4.05
CA THR A 97 -7.16 25.41 -3.80
C THR A 97 -5.84 24.68 -3.62
N GLN A 98 -5.23 24.89 -2.46
CA GLN A 98 -3.99 24.23 -2.06
C GLN A 98 -4.27 23.18 -0.99
N ILE A 99 -3.41 22.17 -0.92
CA ILE A 99 -3.47 21.14 0.10
C ILE A 99 -3.38 21.76 1.50
N SER A 100 -4.25 21.33 2.40
CA SER A 100 -4.30 21.78 3.80
C SER A 100 -4.11 20.61 4.77
N GLY A 101 -4.42 19.39 4.34
CA GLY A 101 -4.20 18.20 5.15
C GLY A 101 -4.23 16.93 4.32
N ALA A 102 -3.58 15.88 4.81
CA ALA A 102 -3.65 14.55 4.24
C ALA A 102 -3.65 13.50 5.34
N HIS A 103 -4.52 12.51 5.22
CA HIS A 103 -4.64 11.38 6.14
C HIS A 103 -4.45 10.09 5.36
N TRP A 104 -3.60 9.21 5.89
CA TRP A 104 -3.40 7.88 5.34
C TRP A 104 -3.85 6.81 6.33
N TYR A 105 -4.55 5.81 5.81
CA TYR A 105 -5.24 4.76 6.55
C TYR A 105 -4.80 3.39 6.05
N ILE A 106 -4.74 2.41 6.96
CA ILE A 106 -4.69 0.99 6.63
C ILE A 106 -6.03 0.39 7.08
N GLY A 107 -6.78 -0.19 6.15
CA GLY A 107 -8.17 -0.56 6.40
C GLY A 107 -8.99 0.63 6.89
N SER A 108 -9.66 0.48 8.04
CA SER A 108 -10.49 1.53 8.65
C SER A 108 -9.75 2.42 9.67
N SER A 109 -8.46 2.17 9.93
CA SER A 109 -7.72 2.84 10.99
C SER A 109 -6.82 3.94 10.43
N GLN A 110 -6.99 5.17 10.92
CA GLN A 110 -6.07 6.26 10.59
C GLN A 110 -4.69 5.91 11.13
N THR A 111 -3.69 5.90 10.25
CA THR A 111 -2.32 5.53 10.61
C THR A 111 -1.39 6.72 10.59
N ARG A 112 -1.57 7.65 9.64
CA ARG A 112 -0.75 8.86 9.52
C ARG A 112 -1.59 10.07 9.16
N ALA A 113 -1.18 11.24 9.65
CA ALA A 113 -1.79 12.52 9.34
C ALA A 113 -0.69 13.56 9.10
N LYS A 114 -0.83 14.35 8.05
CA LYS A 114 0.02 15.50 7.72
C LYS A 114 -0.87 16.72 7.58
N LEU A 115 -0.47 17.82 8.21
CA LEU A 115 -1.07 19.13 8.01
C LEU A 115 -0.10 19.97 7.22
N PHE A 116 -0.64 20.79 6.34
CA PHE A 116 0.11 21.69 5.47
C PHE A 116 -0.25 23.11 5.89
N ASN A 117 0.77 23.92 6.18
CA ASN A 117 0.53 25.27 6.67
C ASN A 117 0.23 26.19 5.49
N GLU A 118 -0.79 27.02 5.63
CA GLU A 118 -1.00 28.18 4.76
C GLU A 118 0.20 29.12 4.96
N VAL A 119 1.07 29.24 3.95
CA VAL A 119 2.16 30.23 3.91
C VAL A 119 1.61 31.57 3.44
#